data_AF-A0A0D6QBN0-F1
#
_entry.id   AF-A0A0D6QBN0-F1
#
_cell.length_a   1.000
_cell.length_b   1.000
_cell.length_c   1.000
_cell.angle_alpha   90.00
_cell.angle_beta   90.00
_cell.angle_gamma   90.00
#
_symmetry.space_group_name_H-M   'P 1'
#
loop_
_entity.id
_entity.type
_entity.pdbx_description
1 polymer ?
#
loop_
_entity_poly.entity_id
_entity_poly.type
_entity_poly.pdbx_seq_one_letter_code
_entity_poly.pdbx_strand_id
1 'polypeptide(L)' 'MIRNGLQWQDAPEGFGSHRTLYNHFTRWRERGIFAKRFTTLAAQAGVPACLMIDSTHLKASLTVASLRKKGR' A
#
# COMPACT_ATOMS: atom_id res chain seq x y z
N MET A 1 6.46 -9.34 12.42
CA MET A 1 5.16 -8.97 13.01
C MET A 1 4.87 -7.52 12.64
N ILE A 2 3.84 -7.28 11.82
CA ILE A 2 3.42 -5.92 11.44
C ILE A 2 2.75 -5.28 12.65
N ARG A 3 3.37 -4.26 13.27
CA ARG A 3 2.90 -3.69 14.54
C ARG A 3 1.69 -2.77 14.42
N ASN A 4 1.56 -2.05 13.30
CA ASN A 4 0.64 -0.91 13.19
C ASN A 4 -0.36 -1.03 12.02
N GLY A 5 -0.43 -2.17 11.34
CA GLY A 5 -1.38 -2.38 10.24
C GLY A 5 -1.04 -1.65 8.94
N LEU A 6 0.25 -1.33 8.70
CA LEU A 6 0.75 -0.66 7.49
C LEU A 6 0.05 0.68 7.24
N GLN A 7 0.03 1.54 8.26
CA GLN A 7 -0.51 2.88 8.08
C GLN A 7 0.42 3.68 7.18
N TRP A 8 -0.14 4.66 6.45
CA TRP A 8 0.69 5.65 5.75
C TRP A 8 1.66 6.37 6.68
N GLN A 9 1.32 6.42 7.99
CA GLN A 9 2.16 6.96 9.05
C GLN A 9 3.45 6.18 9.31
N ASP A 10 3.45 4.89 8.99
CA ASP A 10 4.61 4.03 9.20
C ASP A 10 5.58 4.05 8.00
N ALA A 11 5.28 4.84 6.96
CA ALA A 11 6.15 4.97 5.80
C ALA A 11 7.49 5.63 6.19
N PRO A 12 8.63 5.21 5.60
CA PRO A 12 9.91 5.84 5.89
C PRO A 12 9.92 7.33 5.58
N GLU A 13 10.60 8.13 6.40
CA GLU A 13 10.61 9.60 6.30
C GLU A 13 11.09 10.11 4.92
N GLY A 14 11.94 9.35 4.23
CA GLY A 14 12.42 9.67 2.88
C GLY A 14 11.33 9.74 1.81
N PHE A 15 10.14 9.18 2.08
CA PHE A 15 8.99 9.25 1.15
C PHE A 15 8.14 10.52 1.32
N GLY A 16 8.48 11.37 2.28
CA GLY A 16 7.77 12.61 2.57
C GLY A 16 6.51 12.41 3.40
N SER A 17 5.66 13.43 3.45
CA SER A 17 4.49 13.42 4.34
C SER A 17 3.49 12.33 3.97
N HIS A 18 2.79 11.77 4.97
CA HIS A 18 1.77 10.74 4.76
C HIS A 18 0.64 11.21 3.82
N ARG A 19 0.31 12.50 3.85
CA ARG A 19 -0.66 13.12 2.94
C ARG A 19 -0.16 13.10 1.49
N THR A 20 1.12 13.37 1.28
CA THR A 20 1.75 13.31 -0.04
C THR A 20 1.69 11.88 -0.59
N LEU A 21 2.01 10.88 0.25
CA LEU A 21 1.95 9.48 -0.13
C LEU A 21 0.53 9.04 -0.54
N TYR A 22 -0.47 9.36 0.27
CA TYR A 22 -1.87 9.07 -0.05
C TYR A 22 -2.30 9.73 -1.37
N ASN A 23 -1.97 11.01 -1.56
CA ASN A 23 -2.30 11.73 -2.79
C ASN A 23 -1.60 11.14 -4.02
N HIS A 24 -0.35 10.72 -3.90
CA HIS A 24 0.38 10.03 -4.97
C HIS A 24 -0.28 8.71 -5.33
N PHE A 25 -0.62 7.90 -4.32
CA PHE A 25 -1.32 6.63 -4.51
C PHE A 25 -2.63 6.83 -5.28
N THR A 26 -3.49 7.75 -4.83
CA THR A 26 -4.77 8.03 -5.48
C THR A 26 -4.59 8.52 -6.92
N ARG A 27 -3.67 9.47 -7.15
CA ARG A 27 -3.37 9.95 -8.51
C ARG A 27 -2.85 8.86 -9.43
N TRP A 28 -2.02 7.95 -8.92
CA TRP A 28 -1.51 6.83 -9.70
C TRP A 28 -2.58 5.79 -10.02
N ARG A 29 -3.49 5.55 -9.07
CA ARG A 29 -4.67 4.72 -9.26
C ARG A 29 -5.57 5.28 -10.36
N GLU A 30 -5.93 6.56 -10.28
CA GLU A 30 -6.78 7.24 -11.26
C GLU A 30 -6.15 7.30 -12.65
N ARG A 31 -4.84 7.52 -12.73
CA ARG A 31 -4.09 7.50 -13.99
C ARG A 31 -3.84 6.10 -14.56
N GLY A 32 -4.32 5.04 -13.89
CA GLY A 32 -4.14 3.66 -14.33
C GLY A 32 -2.68 3.17 -14.31
N ILE A 33 -1.79 3.84 -13.57
CA ILE A 33 -0.36 3.51 -13.53
C ILE A 33 -0.15 2.10 -12.99
N PHE A 34 -0.87 1.74 -11.92
CA PHE A 34 -0.82 0.39 -11.36
C PHE A 34 -1.25 -0.66 -12.38
N ALA A 35 -2.40 -0.46 -13.03
CA ALA A 35 -2.91 -1.36 -14.06
C ALA A 35 -1.86 -1.56 -15.17
N LYS A 36 -1.30 -0.46 -15.71
CA LYS A 36 -0.26 -0.53 -16.74
C LYS A 36 0.96 -1.34 -16.28
N ARG A 37 1.46 -1.10 -15.06
CA ARG A 37 2.63 -1.81 -14.53
C ARG A 37 2.34 -3.30 -14.30
N PHE A 38 1.20 -3.64 -13.72
CA PHE A 38 0.79 -5.02 -13.53
C PHE A 38 0.62 -5.76 -14.85
N THR A 39 0.02 -5.13 -15.87
CA THR A 39 -0.08 -5.72 -17.22
C THR A 39 1.29 -6.00 -17.82
N THR A 40 2.25 -5.07 -17.71
CA THR A 40 3.61 -5.30 -18.21
C THR A 40 4.30 -6.45 -17.48
N LEU A 41 4.18 -6.53 -16.15
CA LEU A 41 4.75 -7.61 -15.36
C LEU A 41 4.10 -8.97 -15.70
N ALA A 42 2.78 -9.01 -15.84
CA ALA A 42 2.06 -10.22 -16.22
C ALA A 42 2.43 -10.70 -17.63
N ALA A 43 2.62 -9.77 -18.58
CA ALA A 43 3.05 -10.11 -19.93
C ALA A 43 4.45 -10.75 -19.98
N GLN A 44 5.37 -10.32 -19.10
CA GLN A 44 6.71 -10.92 -19.00
C GLN A 44 6.68 -12.34 -18.43
N ALA A 45 5.71 -12.65 -17.56
CA ALA A 45 5.57 -13.96 -16.94
C ALA A 45 4.92 -15.02 -17.88
N GLY A 46 4.32 -14.60 -18.99
CA GLY A 46 3.54 -15.49 -19.88
C GLY A 46 2.21 -15.94 -19.27
N VAL A 47 1.47 -16.80 -19.97
CA VAL A 47 0.22 -17.37 -19.43
C VAL A 47 0.58 -18.52 -18.49
N PRO A 48 0.28 -18.41 -17.17
CA PRO A 48 0.59 -19.50 -16.26
C PRO A 48 -0.35 -20.69 -16.50
N ALA A 49 0.15 -21.92 -16.32
CA ALA A 49 -0.68 -23.12 -16.38
C ALA A 49 -1.76 -23.16 -15.27
N CYS A 50 -1.51 -22.47 -14.15
CA CYS A 50 -2.46 -22.25 -13.06
C CYS A 50 -2.26 -20.84 -12.50
N LEU A 51 -3.34 -20.04 -12.45
CA LEU A 51 -3.32 -18.70 -11.87
C LEU A 51 -3.90 -18.76 -10.45
N MET A 52 -3.07 -18.50 -9.44
CA MET A 52 -3.50 -18.38 -8.05
C MET A 52 -3.50 -16.89 -7.65
N ILE A 53 -4.68 -16.33 -7.41
CA ILE A 53 -4.86 -14.98 -6.87
C ILE A 53 -5.34 -15.14 -5.43
N ASP A 54 -4.52 -14.73 -4.48
CA ASP A 54 -4.95 -14.54 -3.10
C ASP A 54 -5.15 -13.04 -2.81
N SER A 55 -6.02 -12.76 -1.85
CA SER A 55 -6.16 -11.42 -1.30
C SER A 55 -6.04 -11.51 0.21
N THR A 56 -5.14 -10.70 0.78
CA THR A 56 -5.02 -10.58 2.23
C THR A 56 -5.56 -9.22 2.64
N HIS A 57 -6.75 -9.22 3.25
CA HIS A 57 -7.33 -7.99 3.81
C HIS A 57 -6.92 -7.86 5.28
N LEU A 58 -6.08 -6.87 5.58
CA LEU A 58 -5.69 -6.51 6.94
C LEU A 58 -6.55 -5.34 7.42
N LYS A 59 -7.38 -5.57 8.44
CA LYS A 59 -8.18 -4.51 9.06
C LYS A 59 -7.37 -3.84 10.17
N ALA A 60 -6.94 -2.60 9.93
CA ALA A 60 -6.39 -1.77 11.00
C ALA A 60 -7.53 -1.30 11.93
N SER A 61 -7.45 -1.56 13.23
CA SER A 61 -8.41 -1.03 14.20
C SER A 61 -8.03 0.40 14.62
N LEU A 62 -9.01 1.30 14.63
CA LEU A 62 -8.82 2.73 14.95
C LEU A 62 -8.20 2.95 16.34
N THR A 63 -8.38 2.03 17.27
CA THR A 63 -7.83 2.08 18.63
C THR A 63 -6.29 2.12 18.65
N VAL A 64 -5.62 1.60 17.62
CA VAL A 64 -4.15 1.59 17.54
C VAL A 64 -3.61 2.85 16.84
N ALA A 65 -4.40 3.48 15.96
CA ALA A 65 -4.00 4.68 15.21
C ALA A 65 -4.08 5.98 16.02
N SER A 66 -4.85 6.02 17.12
CA SER A 66 -5.07 7.23 17.93
C SER A 66 -4.19 7.33 19.19
N LEU A 67 -3.33 6.34 19.45
CA LEU A 67 -2.37 6.39 20.56
C LEU A 67 -1.30 7.46 20.27
N ARG A 68 -1.56 8.69 20.72
CA ARG A 68 -0.58 9.78 20.75
C ARG A 68 0.70 9.29 21.45
N LYS A 69 1.83 9.40 20.77
CA LYS A 69 3.16 9.21 21.37
C LYS A 69 3.28 10.18 22.56
N LYS A 70 3.49 9.66 23.77
CA LYS A 70 3.71 10.48 24.98
C LYS A 70 4.88 11.43 24.68
N GLY A 71 4.59 12.72 24.64
CA GLY A 71 5.58 13.77 24.35
C GLY A 71 6.72 13.75 25.38
N ARG A 72 7.92 14.06 24.89
CA ARG A 72 9.04 14.50 25.72
C ARG A 72 8.98 16.01 25.83
#